data_AF-A0A0F2LPG5-F1
#
_entry.id   AF-A0A0F2LPG5-F1
#
_cell.length_a   1.000
_cell.length_b   1.000
_cell.length_c   1.000
_cell.angle_alpha   90.00
_cell.angle_beta   90.00
_cell.angle_gamma   90.00
#
_symmetry.space_group_name_H-M   'P 1'
#
loop_
_entity.id
_entity.type
_entity.pdbx_description
1 polymer ?
#
loop_
_entity_poly.entity_id
_entity_poly.type
_entity_poly.pdbx_seq_one_letter_code
_entity_poly.pdbx_strand_id
1 'polypeptide(L)'
;MSGGVSQIFQEGNLYYLNATIMPNVPANITSVQVEGLSLSVNIPLKTGLNKVTVPLPSGASFTHGNTYYVILATSDGITLDVPAYYP
;
A
#
# COMPACT_ATOMS: atom_id res chain seq x y z
N MET A 1 -9.48 -10.29 -9.77
CA MET A 1 -9.24 -9.36 -8.64
C MET A 1 -8.39 -10.09 -7.61
N SER A 2 -7.39 -9.39 -7.06
CA SER A 2 -6.22 -9.88 -6.30
C SER A 2 -6.44 -11.08 -5.37
N GLY A 3 -5.60 -12.12 -5.50
CA GLY A 3 -5.50 -13.27 -4.58
C GLY A 3 -4.21 -13.25 -3.74
N GLY A 4 -3.61 -12.08 -3.51
CA GLY A 4 -2.47 -11.92 -2.61
C GLY A 4 -2.92 -11.22 -1.33
N VAL A 5 -2.74 -11.87 -0.17
CA VAL A 5 -3.03 -11.27 1.14
C VAL A 5 -2.15 -10.04 1.31
N SER A 6 -2.76 -8.86 1.45
CA SER A 6 -2.01 -7.64 1.77
C SER A 6 -1.87 -7.54 3.28
N GLN A 7 -0.68 -7.19 3.76
CA GLN A 7 -0.32 -7.26 5.16
C GLN A 7 0.41 -6.00 5.60
N ILE A 8 0.01 -5.44 6.73
CA ILE A 8 0.76 -4.40 7.42
C ILE A 8 1.79 -5.08 8.32
N PHE A 9 3.00 -4.54 8.39
CA PHE A 9 4.02 -4.94 9.34
C PHE A 9 4.77 -3.73 9.87
N GLN A 10 5.42 -3.90 11.01
CA GLN A 10 6.21 -2.87 11.65
C GLN A 10 7.69 -3.23 11.59
N GLU A 11 8.52 -2.28 11.18
CA GLU A 11 9.98 -2.39 11.24
C GLU A 11 10.52 -1.17 12.00
N GLY A 12 11.06 -1.43 13.20
CA GLY A 12 11.38 -0.36 14.16
C GLY A 12 10.14 0.44 14.55
N ASN A 13 10.18 1.76 14.33
CA ASN A 13 9.07 2.68 14.64
C ASN A 13 8.21 3.03 13.42
N LEU A 14 8.40 2.32 12.30
CA LEU A 14 7.72 2.61 11.04
C LEU A 14 6.84 1.43 10.63
N TYR A 15 5.73 1.75 9.98
CA TYR A 15 4.79 0.79 9.43
C TYR A 15 4.91 0.71 7.91
N TYR A 16 4.71 -0.48 7.38
CA TYR A 16 4.82 -0.79 5.97
C TYR A 16 3.67 -1.70 5.54
N LEU A 17 3.29 -1.59 4.28
CA LEU A 17 2.36 -2.47 3.60
C LEU A 17 3.13 -3.37 2.63
N ASN A 18 2.97 -4.68 2.78
CA ASN A 18 3.26 -5.63 1.72
C ASN A 18 2.00 -5.87 0.90
N ALA A 19 2.07 -5.59 -0.40
CA ALA A 19 0.95 -5.77 -1.32
C ALA A 19 1.40 -6.35 -2.66
N THR A 20 0.46 -7.00 -3.35
CA THR A 20 0.62 -7.42 -4.74
C THR A 20 -0.23 -6.53 -5.63
N ILE A 21 0.41 -5.84 -6.58
CA ILE A 21 -0.24 -4.88 -7.47
C ILE A 21 0.01 -5.31 -8.92
N MET A 22 -1.02 -5.26 -9.75
CA MET A 22 -0.95 -5.68 -11.15
C MET A 22 -1.48 -4.58 -12.07
N PRO A 23 -0.68 -3.56 -12.43
CA PRO A 23 -1.10 -2.57 -13.39
C PRO A 23 -1.00 -3.11 -14.82
N ASN A 24 -1.84 -2.58 -15.71
CA ASN A 24 -1.87 -2.96 -17.13
C ASN A 24 -0.83 -2.17 -17.96
N VAL A 25 -0.29 -1.09 -17.40
CA VAL A 25 0.76 -0.25 -18.00
C VAL A 25 1.83 0.06 -16.93
N PRO A 26 3.05 0.44 -17.31
CA PRO A 26 4.03 0.93 -16.35
C PRO A 26 3.51 2.17 -15.64
N ALA A 27 3.64 2.21 -14.32
CA ALA A 27 3.17 3.30 -13.47
C ALA A 27 4.06 3.43 -12.24
N ASN A 28 3.87 4.48 -11.45
CA ASN A 28 4.45 4.61 -10.12
C ASN A 28 3.33 4.71 -9.09
N ILE A 29 3.49 4.13 -7.90
CA ILE A 29 2.71 4.56 -6.74
C ILE A 29 3.22 5.95 -6.37
N THR A 30 2.31 6.92 -6.31
CA THR A 30 2.62 8.34 -6.05
C THR A 30 2.14 8.82 -4.69
N SER A 31 1.10 8.19 -4.13
CA SER A 31 0.57 8.51 -2.81
C SER A 31 0.03 7.26 -2.12
N VAL A 32 0.22 7.23 -0.81
CA VAL A 32 -0.26 6.18 0.12
C VAL A 32 -1.10 6.88 1.17
N GLN A 33 -2.32 6.43 1.38
CA GLN A 33 -3.22 6.99 2.38
C GLN A 33 -3.83 5.90 3.24
N VAL A 34 -3.94 6.17 4.53
CA VAL A 34 -4.53 5.26 5.51
C VAL A 34 -4.94 6.08 6.72
N GLU A 35 -6.10 5.78 7.31
CA GLU A 35 -6.64 6.51 8.48
C GLU A 35 -6.70 8.05 8.31
N GLY A 36 -6.92 8.53 7.09
CA GLY A 36 -6.97 9.97 6.77
C GLY A 36 -5.60 10.67 6.69
N LEU A 37 -4.51 9.94 6.87
CA LEU A 37 -3.15 10.42 6.67
C LEU A 37 -2.67 10.10 5.25
N SER A 38 -1.73 10.90 4.74
CA SER A 38 -1.18 10.75 3.39
C SER A 38 0.34 10.88 3.39
N LEU A 39 0.98 10.08 2.55
CA LEU A 39 2.41 10.09 2.29
C LEU A 39 2.65 10.07 0.78
N SER A 40 3.44 11.03 0.29
CA SER A 40 3.94 11.01 -1.09
C SER A 40 5.09 10.02 -1.21
N VAL A 41 5.03 9.16 -2.23
CA VAL A 41 6.06 8.15 -2.51
C VAL A 41 6.35 8.12 -4.00
N ASN A 42 7.38 7.39 -4.41
CA ASN A 42 7.65 7.13 -5.82
C ASN A 42 8.15 5.69 -5.98
N ILE A 43 7.23 4.74 -6.06
CA ILE A 43 7.53 3.31 -6.16
C ILE A 43 7.20 2.82 -7.57
N PRO A 44 8.20 2.45 -8.38
CA PRO A 44 7.96 2.03 -9.76
C PRO A 44 7.28 0.66 -9.82
N LEU A 45 6.30 0.55 -10.71
CA LEU A 45 5.57 -0.66 -11.05
C LEU A 45 5.79 -1.00 -12.53
N LYS A 46 6.03 -2.27 -12.82
CA LYS A 46 6.05 -2.81 -14.18
C LYS A 46 4.64 -3.27 -14.57
N THR A 47 4.36 -3.39 -15.86
CA THR A 47 3.16 -4.11 -16.31
C THR A 47 3.16 -5.54 -15.76
N GLY A 48 2.00 -6.02 -15.31
CA GLY A 48 1.86 -7.35 -14.71
C GLY A 48 2.11 -7.35 -13.20
N LEU A 49 2.37 -8.52 -12.63
CA LEU A 49 2.37 -8.69 -11.17
C LEU A 49 3.64 -8.11 -10.52
N ASN A 50 3.46 -7.19 -9.56
CA ASN A 50 4.51 -6.61 -8.73
C ASN A 50 4.26 -6.95 -7.27
N LYS A 51 5.30 -7.41 -6.57
CA LYS A 51 5.31 -7.47 -5.11
C LYS A 51 6.00 -6.21 -4.61
N VAL A 52 5.31 -5.43 -3.79
CA VAL A 52 5.81 -4.14 -3.32
C VAL A 52 5.70 -4.05 -1.80
N THR A 53 6.71 -3.40 -1.23
CA THR A 53 6.72 -2.92 0.14
C THR A 53 6.58 -1.40 0.09
N VAL A 54 5.53 -0.89 0.72
CA VAL A 54 5.13 0.51 0.65
C VAL A 54 5.18 1.09 2.06
N PRO A 55 5.91 2.19 2.32
CA PRO A 55 5.87 2.83 3.63
C PRO A 55 4.48 3.43 3.87
N LEU A 56 3.97 3.29 5.08
CA LEU A 56 2.74 3.93 5.50
C LEU A 56 3.03 5.31 6.11
N PRO A 57 2.08 6.28 6.02
CA PRO A 57 2.22 7.59 6.64
C PRO A 57 2.59 7.52 8.12
N SER A 58 3.51 8.37 8.56
CA SER A 58 3.81 8.52 9.98
C SER A 58 2.60 9.09 10.73
N GLY A 59 2.38 8.63 11.97
CA GLY A 59 1.22 8.99 12.78
C GLY A 59 0.03 8.05 12.63
N ALA A 60 0.02 7.16 11.62
CA ALA A 60 -0.95 6.08 11.55
C ALA A 60 -0.75 5.12 12.72
N SER A 61 -1.86 4.65 13.31
CA SER A 61 -1.83 3.85 14.54
C SER A 61 -2.54 2.53 14.30
N PHE A 62 -1.77 1.45 14.18
CA PHE A 62 -2.30 0.13 13.89
C PHE A 62 -2.44 -0.71 15.17
N THR A 63 -3.57 -1.40 15.30
CA THR A 63 -3.85 -2.35 16.37
C THR A 63 -3.81 -3.76 15.80
N HIS A 64 -3.02 -4.64 16.43
CA HIS A 64 -2.92 -6.05 16.05
C HIS A 64 -4.32 -6.70 16.02
N GLY A 65 -4.57 -7.52 15.01
CA GLY A 65 -5.86 -8.18 14.81
C GLY A 65 -6.86 -7.41 13.96
N ASN A 66 -6.54 -6.18 13.50
CA ASN A 66 -7.43 -5.37 12.69
C ASN A 66 -7.04 -5.35 11.20
N THR A 67 -8.04 -5.10 10.35
CA THR A 67 -7.87 -4.83 8.92
C THR A 67 -8.05 -3.34 8.65
N TYR A 68 -7.15 -2.77 7.84
CA TYR A 68 -7.13 -1.38 7.46
C TYR A 68 -7.23 -1.26 5.94
N TYR A 69 -7.90 -0.22 5.46
CA TYR A 69 -8.01 0.09 4.04
C TYR A 69 -6.91 1.10 3.67
N VAL A 70 -5.92 0.64 2.91
CA VAL A 70 -4.82 1.47 2.41
C VAL A 70 -5.14 1.87 0.99
N ILE A 71 -5.21 3.17 0.75
CA ILE A 71 -5.46 3.74 -0.57
C ILE A 71 -4.12 4.03 -1.24
N LEU A 72 -3.89 3.45 -2.42
CA LEU A 72 -2.71 3.69 -3.23
C LEU A 72 -3.10 4.44 -4.49
N ALA A 73 -2.59 5.65 -4.69
CA ALA A 73 -2.74 6.37 -5.95
C ALA A 73 -1.55 6.10 -6.85
N THR A 74 -1.80 5.84 -8.13
CA THR A 74 -0.78 5.59 -9.14
C THR A 74 -0.71 6.72 -10.17
N SER A 75 0.45 6.89 -10.80
CA SER A 75 0.73 7.98 -11.74
C SER A 75 -0.10 7.94 -13.03
N ASP A 76 -0.74 6.80 -13.32
CA ASP A 76 -1.71 6.62 -14.41
C ASP A 76 -3.13 7.11 -14.02
N GLY A 77 -3.29 7.68 -12.83
CA GLY A 77 -4.55 8.22 -12.32
C GLY A 77 -5.46 7.18 -11.65
N ILE A 78 -5.03 5.93 -11.55
CA ILE A 78 -5.78 4.88 -10.85
C ILE A 78 -5.60 5.01 -9.35
N THR A 79 -6.65 4.69 -8.60
CA THR A 79 -6.61 4.55 -7.15
C THR A 79 -7.00 3.13 -6.78
N LEU A 80 -6.20 2.48 -5.95
CA LEU A 80 -6.42 1.13 -5.46
C LEU A 80 -6.78 1.18 -3.99
N ASP A 81 -7.90 0.54 -3.63
CA ASP A 81 -8.28 0.33 -2.24
C ASP A 81 -7.82 -1.07 -1.80
N VAL A 82 -6.86 -1.12 -0.89
CA VAL A 82 -6.15 -2.34 -0.50
C VAL A 82 -6.49 -2.70 0.95
N PRO A 83 -7.36 -3.69 1.20
CA PRO A 83 -7.58 -4.20 2.54
C PRO A 83 -6.33 -4.95 3.03
N ALA A 84 -5.76 -4.50 4.13
CA ALA A 84 -4.52 -5.05 4.70
C ALA A 84 -4.68 -5.39 6.17
N TYR A 85 -4.33 -6.61 6.54
CA TYR A 85 -4.38 -7.09 7.93
C TYR A 85 -3.09 -6.76 8.66
N TYR A 86 -3.20 -6.26 9.90
CA TYR A 86 -2.06 -6.12 10.81
C TYR A 86 -2.08 -7.29 11.80
N PRO A 87 -1.25 -8.32 11.60
CA PRO A 87 -1.25 -9.53 12.41
C PRO A 87 -0.70 -9.30 13.80
#